data_AF-A0AAE9HXC3-F1
#
_entry.id   AF-A0AAE9HXC3-F1
#
_cell.length_a   1.000
_cell.length_b   1.000
_cell.length_c   1.000
_cell.angle_alpha   90.00
_cell.angle_beta   90.00
_cell.angle_gamma   90.00
#
_symmetry.space_group_name_H-M   'P 1'
#
loop_
_entity.id
_entity.type
_entity.pdbx_description
1 polymer ?
#
loop_
_entity_poly.entity_id
_entity_poly.type
_entity_poly.pdbx_seq_one_letter_code
_entity_poly.pdbx_strand_id
1 'polypeptide(L)'
;MPQKTALTEQDLRLYMSQRNTDTPDGGGKMTATVLTGAANELFPPISDVDLINGRVNARLVYGGVLKPVPAALWGSHMVVSEPPKASNVSFLMFAADHYGQERQAAMARVEAYAVPASRSRMTLLNTQLKGSRIITAYQRYEYPLPLVGERYCLQYTDDTGQKVYDYFRVVKISSEVRTYVDSNGEFQRRFIKLETQDPLSRDYEGLPDAVRGYAEPDVLILETQIADSGRYYGVRPLAAAGTAGDASLHVDTIFEKLVPTSTVETAHTDDFSGGKPLWIPTSPRRQVAQAGTVTGALYLDSPVLPGSVELAGWTDDATGILKRGASVLQIDYEKGVVSGLKNLNVGTVYAVPAARFYNHAYAATIEIDQTNLGTEYVLTLRPKPAKGSASVLFRSGRAWYRLDDAGDGFLRDSQGVRRGVVTAAGSVSVSLPVVPDDGSKLMCYWSPADFYRAYGGGEAGTAIQAQNVSTTHTALPPTPKPLLKPSTVRLTWNDGATRNASDNHSFLNGDCGGYLLYAAGELRPTRLSAASVGLAAEQYIAAPERKTVPVTDGEVMTFTVGSQIQAGSLSLYFPFGLQDIYHTRSQAKPVVHQAPAAPKRNYPLATSG
;
A
#
# COMPACT_ATOMS: atom_id res chain seq x y z
N MET A 1 -57.85 -27.92 28.55
CA MET A 1 -58.55 -26.62 28.62
C MET A 1 -57.49 -25.54 28.74
N PRO A 2 -57.49 -24.47 27.91
CA PRO A 2 -56.55 -23.39 28.11
C PRO A 2 -56.86 -22.74 29.47
N GLN A 3 -55.89 -22.73 30.38
CA GLN A 3 -56.04 -22.06 31.67
C GLN A 3 -56.25 -20.58 31.40
N LYS A 4 -57.50 -20.10 31.54
CA LYS A 4 -57.79 -18.67 31.54
C LYS A 4 -57.18 -18.10 32.81
N THR A 5 -56.04 -17.43 32.70
CA THR A 5 -55.52 -16.56 33.76
C THR A 5 -56.58 -15.51 34.12
N ALA A 6 -56.78 -15.23 35.41
CA ALA A 6 -57.72 -14.21 35.88
C ALA A 6 -57.30 -12.77 35.51
N LEU A 7 -56.07 -12.62 35.01
CA LEU A 7 -55.49 -11.41 34.44
C LEU A 7 -55.61 -11.46 32.91
N THR A 8 -56.09 -10.35 32.35
CA THR A 8 -56.23 -10.12 30.91
C THR A 8 -55.19 -9.12 30.43
N GLU A 9 -54.98 -9.00 29.11
CA GLU A 9 -54.09 -7.99 28.53
C GLU A 9 -54.47 -6.56 28.93
N GLN A 10 -55.76 -6.28 29.13
CA GLN A 10 -56.27 -4.98 29.57
C GLN A 10 -55.90 -4.63 31.03
N ASP A 11 -55.53 -5.63 31.82
CA ASP A 11 -55.10 -5.46 33.21
C ASP A 11 -53.62 -5.02 33.29
N LEU A 12 -52.83 -5.21 32.22
CA LEU A 12 -51.45 -4.75 32.11
C LEU A 12 -51.43 -3.26 31.74
N ARG A 13 -50.95 -2.42 32.65
CA ARG A 13 -50.91 -0.97 32.45
C ARG A 13 -49.55 -0.39 32.79
N LEU A 14 -49.22 0.73 32.13
CA LEU A 14 -48.05 1.53 32.45
C LEU A 14 -48.47 2.70 33.35
N TYR A 15 -47.73 2.94 34.42
CA TYR A 15 -47.96 3.98 35.40
C TYR A 15 -46.86 5.02 35.39
N MET A 16 -47.24 6.27 35.66
CA MET A 16 -46.29 7.37 35.81
C MET A 16 -45.54 7.31 37.13
N SER A 17 -44.29 7.78 37.10
CA SER A 17 -43.52 8.08 38.30
C SER A 17 -44.00 9.38 38.98
N GLN A 18 -43.69 9.52 40.27
CA GLN A 18 -44.08 10.68 41.09
C GLN A 18 -43.70 12.02 40.46
N ARG A 19 -42.52 12.08 39.83
CA ARG A 19 -42.00 13.26 39.13
C ARG A 19 -41.66 12.90 37.70
N ASN A 20 -42.61 13.09 36.79
CA ASN A 20 -42.41 12.88 35.35
C ASN A 20 -41.67 14.07 34.69
N THR A 21 -40.58 14.54 35.31
CA THR A 21 -39.79 15.71 34.91
C THR A 21 -38.40 15.30 34.46
N ASP A 22 -37.78 16.10 33.57
CA ASP A 22 -36.46 15.80 32.98
C ASP A 22 -35.36 16.49 33.79
N THR A 23 -35.64 16.70 35.07
CA THR A 23 -34.76 17.34 36.04
C THR A 23 -33.96 16.27 36.77
N PRO A 24 -32.83 16.63 37.44
CA PRO A 24 -32.02 15.66 38.18
C PRO A 24 -32.81 14.82 39.19
N ASP A 25 -33.82 15.42 39.82
CA ASP A 25 -34.74 14.81 40.78
C ASP A 25 -35.91 14.04 40.14
N GLY A 26 -36.03 14.01 38.81
CA GLY A 26 -37.08 13.28 38.08
C GLY A 26 -37.10 11.77 38.42
N GLY A 27 -38.27 11.15 38.40
CA GLY A 27 -38.49 9.76 38.80
C GLY A 27 -39.29 9.62 40.11
N GLY A 28 -38.84 8.72 41.00
CA GLY A 28 -39.53 8.45 42.27
C GLY A 28 -40.62 7.38 42.17
N LYS A 29 -41.41 7.20 43.23
CA LYS A 29 -42.34 6.06 43.41
C LYS A 29 -43.44 6.03 42.34
N MET A 30 -44.04 4.85 42.15
CA MET A 30 -45.17 4.65 41.23
C MET A 30 -46.40 5.43 41.73
N THR A 31 -47.10 6.10 40.81
CA THR A 31 -48.38 6.76 41.06
C THR A 31 -49.55 5.91 40.54
N ALA A 32 -50.77 6.23 40.96
CA ALA A 32 -51.98 5.58 40.43
C ALA A 32 -52.35 6.07 39.00
N THR A 33 -51.63 7.05 38.47
CA THR A 33 -51.92 7.64 37.16
C THR A 33 -51.40 6.72 36.05
N VAL A 34 -52.34 6.21 35.25
CA VAL A 34 -52.08 5.33 34.10
C VAL A 34 -51.71 6.18 32.88
N LEU A 35 -50.73 5.74 32.10
CA LEU A 35 -50.42 6.29 30.78
C LEU A 35 -51.49 5.84 29.77
N THR A 36 -52.09 6.81 29.10
CA THR A 36 -53.20 6.63 28.15
C THR A 36 -52.73 6.33 26.72
N GLY A 37 -51.44 6.57 26.43
CA GLY A 37 -50.89 6.46 25.08
C GLY A 37 -51.10 7.73 24.24
N ALA A 38 -51.48 8.84 24.87
CA ALA A 38 -51.62 10.11 24.18
C ALA A 38 -50.28 10.63 23.65
N ALA A 39 -50.31 11.38 22.54
CA ALA A 39 -49.11 11.99 21.99
C ALA A 39 -48.47 12.94 23.01
N ASN A 40 -47.14 12.86 23.15
CA ASN A 40 -46.34 13.67 24.07
C ASN A 40 -46.71 13.53 25.57
N GLU A 41 -47.35 12.42 25.96
CA GLU A 41 -47.71 12.16 27.35
C GLU A 41 -46.48 11.86 28.23
N LEU A 42 -45.53 11.09 27.70
CA LEU A 42 -44.32 10.72 28.42
C LEU A 42 -43.17 11.72 28.18
N PHE A 43 -42.99 12.15 26.94
CA PHE A 43 -41.94 13.08 26.53
C PHE A 43 -42.56 14.34 25.93
N PRO A 44 -42.06 15.55 26.25
CA PRO A 44 -42.51 16.77 25.60
C PRO A 44 -42.17 16.75 24.09
N PRO A 45 -42.86 17.58 23.28
CA PRO A 45 -42.50 17.75 21.87
C PRO A 45 -41.05 18.23 21.72
N ILE A 46 -40.39 17.77 20.66
CA ILE A 46 -38.99 18.12 20.34
C ILE A 46 -38.96 19.56 19.81
N SER A 47 -38.13 20.42 20.41
CA SER A 47 -37.95 21.79 19.93
C SER A 47 -36.93 21.89 18.79
N ASP A 48 -36.99 22.95 17.98
CA ASP A 48 -36.01 23.21 16.91
C ASP A 48 -34.57 23.30 17.45
N VAL A 49 -34.42 23.82 18.67
CA VAL A 49 -33.12 23.91 19.35
C VAL A 49 -32.60 22.53 19.73
N ASP A 50 -33.48 21.64 20.21
CA ASP A 50 -33.13 20.25 20.53
C ASP A 50 -32.78 19.45 19.26
N LEU A 51 -33.41 19.77 18.13
CA LEU A 51 -33.11 19.21 16.82
C LEU A 51 -31.71 19.59 16.31
N ILE A 52 -31.25 20.81 16.61
CA ILE A 52 -29.93 21.31 16.19
C ILE A 52 -28.82 20.86 17.14
N ASN A 53 -29.01 21.04 18.45
CA ASN A 53 -27.98 20.79 19.45
C ASN A 53 -27.93 19.34 19.94
N GLY A 54 -29.01 18.58 19.71
CA GLY A 54 -29.21 17.28 20.32
C GLY A 54 -29.61 17.40 21.79
N ARG A 55 -30.54 16.55 22.23
CA ARG A 55 -30.94 16.45 23.63
C ARG A 55 -31.17 15.00 24.04
N VAL A 56 -30.83 14.67 25.29
CA VAL A 56 -31.14 13.38 25.91
C VAL A 56 -32.21 13.60 26.99
N ASN A 57 -33.36 12.95 26.83
CA ASN A 57 -34.44 12.94 27.81
C ASN A 57 -34.59 11.53 28.38
N ALA A 58 -34.91 11.41 29.67
CA ALA A 58 -35.21 10.11 30.26
C ALA A 58 -36.34 10.17 31.28
N ARG A 59 -37.11 9.08 31.33
CA ARG A 59 -38.30 8.93 32.16
C ARG A 59 -38.31 7.57 32.83
N LEU A 60 -38.75 7.55 34.09
CA LEU A 60 -39.05 6.32 34.80
C LEU A 60 -40.53 6.00 34.66
N VAL A 61 -40.82 4.79 34.16
CA VAL A 61 -42.18 4.24 34.00
C VAL A 61 -42.29 2.92 34.74
N TYR A 62 -43.49 2.58 35.19
CA TYR A 62 -43.76 1.35 35.92
C TYR A 62 -44.77 0.48 35.18
N GLY A 63 -44.38 -0.74 34.82
CA GLY A 63 -45.35 -1.76 34.40
C GLY A 63 -45.98 -2.43 35.61
N GLY A 64 -47.30 -2.50 35.66
CA GLY A 64 -47.99 -3.12 36.79
C GLY A 64 -49.43 -3.52 36.50
N VAL A 65 -49.98 -4.33 37.41
CA VAL A 65 -51.38 -4.74 37.41
C VAL A 65 -51.99 -4.31 38.75
N LEU A 66 -52.92 -3.36 38.73
CA LEU A 66 -53.62 -2.87 39.93
C LEU A 66 -55.04 -3.46 40.02
N LYS A 67 -55.13 -4.79 39.98
CA LYS A 67 -56.40 -5.52 40.14
C LYS A 67 -56.44 -6.11 41.55
N PRO A 68 -57.52 -5.94 42.33
CA PRO A 68 -57.65 -6.51 43.67
C PRO A 68 -58.01 -8.00 43.59
N VAL A 69 -57.20 -8.80 42.90
CA VAL A 69 -57.38 -10.25 42.75
C VAL A 69 -56.06 -10.93 43.12
N PRO A 70 -56.08 -12.03 43.91
CA PRO A 70 -54.87 -12.77 44.29
C PRO A 70 -54.34 -13.64 43.13
N ALA A 71 -54.20 -13.06 41.94
CA ALA A 71 -53.67 -13.73 40.76
C ALA A 71 -52.20 -13.34 40.56
N ALA A 72 -51.33 -14.34 40.47
CA ALA A 72 -49.91 -14.11 40.20
C ALA A 72 -49.68 -13.72 38.73
N LEU A 73 -48.85 -12.69 38.53
CA LEU A 73 -48.37 -12.29 37.20
C LEU A 73 -47.13 -13.13 36.86
N TRP A 74 -47.28 -14.06 35.91
CA TRP A 74 -46.18 -14.93 35.47
C TRP A 74 -45.64 -14.47 34.12
N GLY A 75 -44.32 -14.30 34.02
CA GLY A 75 -43.64 -14.11 32.74
C GLY A 75 -43.94 -12.81 31.98
N SER A 76 -44.22 -11.71 32.69
CA SER A 76 -44.42 -10.40 32.04
C SER A 76 -43.11 -9.89 31.43
N HIS A 77 -43.20 -9.35 30.22
CA HIS A 77 -42.10 -8.70 29.51
C HIS A 77 -42.52 -7.29 29.09
N MET A 78 -41.53 -6.42 28.89
CA MET A 78 -41.71 -5.09 28.33
C MET A 78 -40.88 -5.00 27.06
N VAL A 79 -41.47 -4.46 26.00
CA VAL A 79 -40.86 -4.37 24.67
C VAL A 79 -41.13 -3.00 24.08
N VAL A 80 -40.15 -2.47 23.35
CA VAL A 80 -40.34 -1.34 22.45
C VAL A 80 -40.81 -1.93 21.12
N SER A 81 -42.07 -1.71 20.75
CA SER A 81 -42.68 -2.38 19.60
C SER A 81 -42.35 -1.74 18.25
N GLU A 82 -42.19 -0.42 18.24
CA GLU A 82 -42.01 0.36 17.00
C GLU A 82 -40.86 1.36 17.14
N PRO A 83 -40.02 1.51 16.10
CA PRO A 83 -38.98 2.52 16.09
C PRO A 83 -39.58 3.94 15.93
N PRO A 84 -38.84 5.00 16.31
CA PRO A 84 -39.23 6.37 16.03
C PRO A 84 -39.46 6.61 14.53
N LYS A 85 -40.49 7.39 14.18
CA LYS A 85 -40.75 7.79 12.78
C LYS A 85 -39.67 8.74 12.22
N ALA A 86 -38.99 9.47 13.09
CA ALA A 86 -37.94 10.41 12.72
C ALA A 86 -36.56 9.73 12.84
N SER A 87 -35.76 9.74 11.76
CA SER A 87 -34.47 9.05 11.67
C SER A 87 -33.38 9.59 12.60
N ASN A 88 -33.56 10.80 13.13
CA ASN A 88 -32.65 11.47 14.05
C ASN A 88 -33.03 11.26 15.52
N VAL A 89 -34.10 10.52 15.82
CA VAL A 89 -34.55 10.19 17.17
C VAL A 89 -34.28 8.71 17.42
N SER A 90 -33.78 8.39 18.61
CA SER A 90 -33.61 7.01 19.09
C SER A 90 -34.37 6.80 20.40
N PHE A 91 -34.93 5.61 20.58
CA PHE A 91 -35.51 5.20 21.87
C PHE A 91 -34.80 3.94 22.36
N LEU A 92 -34.33 4.02 23.61
CA LEU A 92 -33.71 2.91 24.31
C LEU A 92 -34.34 2.80 25.69
N MET A 93 -34.56 1.57 26.12
CA MET A 93 -35.03 1.23 27.45
C MET A 93 -33.91 0.52 28.21
N PHE A 94 -33.76 0.83 29.48
CA PHE A 94 -32.87 0.12 30.40
C PHE A 94 -33.62 -0.12 31.71
N ALA A 95 -33.26 -1.19 32.42
CA ALA A 95 -33.91 -1.52 33.69
C ALA A 95 -33.42 -0.59 34.80
N ALA A 96 -34.37 -0.07 35.60
CA ALA A 96 -34.05 0.65 36.83
C ALA A 96 -33.47 -0.32 37.87
N ASP A 97 -32.48 0.11 38.65
CA ASP A 97 -31.81 -0.74 39.65
C ASP A 97 -32.68 -0.99 40.88
N HIS A 98 -33.49 0.00 41.25
CA HIS A 98 -34.35 -0.08 42.39
C HIS A 98 -35.66 0.68 42.15
N TYR A 99 -36.66 0.32 42.97
CA TYR A 99 -37.93 1.02 42.98
C TYR A 99 -37.73 2.48 43.39
N GLY A 100 -38.28 3.42 42.62
CA GLY A 100 -38.19 4.85 42.91
C GLY A 100 -36.89 5.53 42.50
N GLN A 101 -36.11 4.97 41.57
CA GLN A 101 -34.85 5.57 41.12
C GLN A 101 -35.02 6.99 40.56
N GLU A 102 -34.03 7.84 40.85
CA GLU A 102 -33.98 9.22 40.35
C GLU A 102 -33.15 9.31 39.08
N ARG A 103 -33.49 10.28 38.23
CA ARG A 103 -32.90 10.49 36.91
C ARG A 103 -31.39 10.72 36.99
N GLN A 104 -30.92 11.48 37.98
CA GLN A 104 -29.48 11.74 38.17
C GLN A 104 -28.69 10.45 38.39
N ALA A 105 -29.19 9.56 39.28
CA ALA A 105 -28.56 8.28 39.54
C ALA A 105 -28.62 7.34 38.32
N ALA A 106 -29.75 7.36 37.60
CA ALA A 106 -29.90 6.58 36.38
C ALA A 106 -28.94 7.05 35.28
N MET A 107 -28.76 8.37 35.09
CA MET A 107 -27.85 8.90 34.08
C MET A 107 -26.39 8.67 34.38
N ALA A 108 -25.97 8.79 35.65
CA ALA A 108 -24.58 8.49 36.02
C ALA A 108 -24.16 7.09 35.55
N ARG A 109 -25.09 6.14 35.52
CA ARG A 109 -24.87 4.79 34.99
C ARG A 109 -24.86 4.73 33.47
N VAL A 110 -25.79 5.44 32.80
CA VAL A 110 -25.81 5.56 31.34
C VAL A 110 -24.50 6.18 30.83
N GLU A 111 -23.91 7.11 31.59
CA GLU A 111 -22.64 7.77 31.33
C GLU A 111 -21.42 6.93 31.74
N ALA A 112 -21.56 5.98 32.67
CA ALA A 112 -20.50 5.09 33.16
C ALA A 112 -20.10 3.98 32.17
N TYR A 113 -19.97 4.34 30.89
CA TYR A 113 -19.53 3.46 29.81
C TYR A 113 -18.03 3.09 29.93
N ALA A 114 -17.22 3.96 30.55
CA ALA A 114 -15.79 3.75 30.75
C ALA A 114 -15.48 3.79 32.25
N VAL A 115 -15.14 2.64 32.83
CA VAL A 115 -14.68 2.56 34.22
C VAL A 115 -13.15 2.66 34.24
N PRO A 116 -12.55 3.42 35.16
CA PRO A 116 -11.10 3.39 35.35
C PRO A 116 -10.64 1.96 35.64
N ALA A 117 -9.69 1.45 34.85
CA ALA A 117 -9.23 0.08 34.92
C ALA A 117 -7.85 0.01 35.58
N SER A 118 -6.81 -0.06 34.75
CA SER A 118 -5.41 -0.03 35.12
C SER A 118 -4.84 1.37 35.01
N ARG A 119 -3.77 1.63 35.78
CA ARG A 119 -2.93 2.81 35.55
C ARG A 119 -2.25 2.69 34.18
N SER A 120 -2.31 3.76 33.39
CA SER A 120 -1.62 3.83 32.11
C SER A 120 -0.10 3.77 32.31
N ARG A 121 0.61 3.34 31.27
CA ARG A 121 2.08 3.38 31.20
C ARG A 121 2.62 4.81 31.01
N MET A 122 1.74 5.77 30.76
CA MET A 122 2.05 7.19 30.62
C MET A 122 2.03 7.89 31.98
N THR A 123 2.97 8.81 32.17
CA THR A 123 3.02 9.70 33.34
C THR A 123 2.80 11.13 32.88
N LEU A 124 1.88 11.85 33.52
CA LEU A 124 1.56 13.23 33.18
C LEU A 124 2.79 14.13 33.39
N LEU A 125 3.11 14.94 32.39
CA LEU A 125 4.26 15.85 32.38
C LEU A 125 3.78 17.28 32.19
N ASN A 126 4.34 18.23 32.93
CA ASN A 126 3.94 19.63 32.98
C ASN A 126 2.49 19.86 33.44
N THR A 127 2.20 21.10 33.81
CA THR A 127 0.83 21.55 34.10
C THR A 127 0.00 21.68 32.83
N GLN A 128 -1.15 21.01 32.81
CA GLN A 128 -2.15 21.14 31.75
C GLN A 128 -3.21 22.13 32.20
N LEU A 129 -3.42 23.20 31.45
CA LEU A 129 -4.36 24.24 31.81
C LEU A 129 -5.79 23.90 31.39
N LYS A 130 -6.75 24.34 32.20
CA LYS A 130 -8.18 24.33 31.90
C LYS A 130 -8.44 24.96 30.54
N GLY A 131 -9.27 24.31 29.73
CA GLY A 131 -9.55 24.76 28.37
C GLY A 131 -8.55 24.28 27.31
N SER A 132 -7.38 23.77 27.70
CA SER A 132 -6.42 23.18 26.78
C SER A 132 -6.98 21.92 26.13
N ARG A 133 -6.63 21.68 24.86
CA ARG A 133 -6.86 20.42 24.14
C ARG A 133 -5.59 19.59 23.98
N ILE A 134 -4.57 19.90 24.77
CA ILE A 134 -3.27 19.24 24.72
C ILE A 134 -3.01 18.69 26.12
N ILE A 135 -2.61 17.43 26.17
CA ILE A 135 -2.06 16.77 27.34
C ILE A 135 -0.64 16.31 26.99
N THR A 136 0.35 16.68 27.81
CA THR A 136 1.72 16.17 27.68
C THR A 136 2.01 15.09 28.71
N ALA A 137 2.65 14.02 28.26
CA ALA A 137 3.04 12.89 29.09
C ALA A 137 4.40 12.34 28.67
N TYR A 138 5.03 11.53 29.52
CA TYR A 138 6.20 10.75 29.14
C TYR A 138 6.01 9.27 29.46
N GLN A 139 6.73 8.41 28.73
CA GLN A 139 6.81 6.98 29.01
C GLN A 139 8.20 6.42 28.63
N ARG A 140 8.44 5.15 28.95
CA ARG A 140 9.64 4.45 28.46
C ARG A 140 9.58 4.31 26.93
N TYR A 141 10.71 4.47 26.25
CA TYR A 141 10.76 4.41 24.79
C TYR A 141 10.40 3.02 24.22
N GLU A 142 10.56 1.96 25.02
CA GLU A 142 10.21 0.58 24.64
C GLU A 142 8.70 0.33 24.66
N TYR A 143 7.93 1.16 25.36
CA TYR A 143 6.49 0.97 25.47
C TYR A 143 5.76 1.40 24.19
N PRO A 144 4.68 0.70 23.83
CA PRO A 144 3.85 1.09 22.69
C PRO A 144 3.25 2.47 22.93
N LEU A 145 3.06 3.22 21.85
CA LEU A 145 2.31 4.47 21.91
C LEU A 145 0.83 4.19 22.20
N PRO A 146 0.11 5.12 22.85
CA PRO A 146 -1.35 5.05 22.92
C PRO A 146 -1.95 5.04 21.51
N LEU A 147 -3.19 4.57 21.35
CA LEU A 147 -3.86 4.59 20.05
C LEU A 147 -4.71 5.84 19.89
N VAL A 148 -4.78 6.35 18.66
CA VAL A 148 -5.71 7.43 18.32
C VAL A 148 -7.14 6.89 18.43
N GLY A 149 -8.01 7.63 19.12
CA GLY A 149 -9.40 7.27 19.35
C GLY A 149 -9.65 6.53 20.66
N GLU A 150 -8.61 6.10 21.39
CA GLU A 150 -8.74 5.53 22.74
C GLU A 150 -9.18 6.59 23.76
N ARG A 151 -9.85 6.10 24.81
CA ARG A 151 -10.33 6.90 25.92
C ARG A 151 -9.46 6.62 27.15
N TYR A 152 -9.04 7.69 27.79
CA TYR A 152 -8.25 7.68 29.02
C TYR A 152 -8.97 8.51 30.07
N CYS A 153 -8.56 8.35 31.32
CA CYS A 153 -9.09 9.09 32.45
C CYS A 153 -7.97 9.71 33.27
N LEU A 154 -8.11 10.99 33.62
CA LEU A 154 -7.29 11.68 34.61
C LEU A 154 -7.93 11.47 35.98
N GLN A 155 -7.25 10.75 36.86
CA GLN A 155 -7.63 10.64 38.27
C GLN A 155 -6.81 11.64 39.07
N TYR A 156 -7.49 12.46 39.87
CA TYR A 156 -6.84 13.31 40.87
C TYR A 156 -7.63 13.25 42.19
N THR A 157 -7.01 13.68 43.27
CA THR A 157 -7.64 13.74 44.60
C THR A 157 -8.05 15.18 44.87
N ASP A 158 -9.32 15.43 45.16
CA ASP A 158 -9.80 16.76 45.50
C ASP A 158 -9.41 17.18 46.94
N ASP A 159 -9.65 18.45 47.28
CA ASP A 159 -9.36 19.02 48.61
C ASP A 159 -10.12 18.31 49.75
N THR A 160 -11.14 17.50 49.44
CA THR A 160 -11.92 16.71 50.39
C THR A 160 -11.43 15.27 50.54
N GLY A 161 -10.36 14.90 49.82
CA GLY A 161 -9.79 13.56 49.80
C GLY A 161 -10.53 12.56 48.93
N GLN A 162 -11.51 12.99 48.12
CA GLN A 162 -12.23 12.13 47.19
C GLN A 162 -11.52 12.05 45.84
N LYS A 163 -11.55 10.85 45.25
CA LYS A 163 -11.01 10.61 43.90
C LYS A 163 -12.01 11.09 42.87
N VAL A 164 -11.59 12.04 42.06
CA VAL A 164 -12.36 12.56 40.94
C VAL A 164 -11.73 12.11 39.63
N TYR A 165 -12.58 11.80 38.66
CA TYR A 165 -12.22 11.23 37.37
C TYR A 165 -12.66 12.17 36.25
N ASP A 166 -11.74 12.57 35.37
CA ASP A 166 -12.07 13.33 34.16
C ASP A 166 -11.64 12.55 32.91
N TYR A 167 -12.56 12.36 31.97
CA TYR A 167 -12.39 11.47 30.83
C TYR A 167 -12.06 12.27 29.58
N PHE A 168 -11.02 11.85 28.85
CA PHE A 168 -10.66 12.46 27.57
C PHE A 168 -10.45 11.40 26.50
N ARG A 169 -10.72 11.79 25.25
CA ARG A 169 -10.47 10.96 24.07
C ARG A 169 -9.33 11.55 23.25
N VAL A 170 -8.40 10.70 22.85
CA VAL A 170 -7.24 11.10 22.04
C VAL A 170 -7.64 11.22 20.57
N VAL A 171 -7.44 12.40 19.98
CA VAL A 171 -7.69 12.70 18.56
C VAL A 171 -6.41 12.59 17.73
N LYS A 172 -5.27 12.95 18.32
CA LYS A 172 -3.98 12.91 17.64
C LYS A 172 -2.85 12.71 18.64
N ILE A 173 -1.79 12.05 18.18
CA ILE A 173 -0.61 11.74 18.99
C ILE A 173 0.63 12.23 18.24
N SER A 174 1.49 12.95 18.95
CA SER A 174 2.85 13.27 18.53
C SER A 174 3.81 12.74 19.59
N SER A 175 4.93 12.16 19.17
CA SER A 175 5.91 11.61 20.10
C SER A 175 7.34 11.89 19.66
N GLU A 176 8.23 12.11 20.63
CA GLU A 176 9.63 12.44 20.43
C GLU A 176 10.46 11.73 21.51
N VAL A 177 11.58 11.11 21.14
CA VAL A 177 12.52 10.56 22.14
C VAL A 177 13.45 11.69 22.59
N ARG A 178 13.38 12.06 23.87
CA ARG A 178 14.20 13.10 24.47
C ARG A 178 15.18 12.50 25.47
N THR A 179 16.38 13.06 25.50
CA THR A 179 17.39 12.77 26.52
C THR A 179 17.18 13.73 27.69
N TYR A 180 17.01 13.17 28.88
CA TYR A 180 16.90 13.87 30.16
C TYR A 180 18.16 13.61 30.97
N VAL A 181 18.48 14.51 31.90
CA VAL A 181 19.67 14.42 32.75
C VAL A 181 19.23 14.37 34.21
N ASP A 182 19.65 13.34 34.93
CA ASP A 182 19.51 13.27 36.38
C ASP A 182 20.88 13.21 37.07
N SER A 183 20.89 13.17 38.40
CA SER A 183 22.11 13.06 39.21
C SER A 183 22.92 11.78 38.95
N ASN A 184 22.36 10.80 38.23
CA ASN A 184 22.99 9.52 37.87
C ASN A 184 23.40 9.44 36.38
N GLY A 185 23.28 10.55 35.64
CA GLY A 185 23.70 10.68 34.24
C GLY A 185 22.55 10.92 33.27
N GLU A 186 22.79 10.68 31.98
CA GLU A 186 21.77 10.83 30.94
C GLU A 186 20.84 9.61 30.87
N PHE A 187 19.56 9.83 30.56
CA PHE A 187 18.60 8.77 30.27
C PHE A 187 17.57 9.21 29.23
N GLN A 188 17.02 8.24 28.50
CA GLN A 188 16.04 8.51 27.45
C GLN A 188 14.61 8.18 27.89
N ARG A 189 13.69 9.09 27.54
CA ARG A 189 12.24 8.89 27.66
C ARG A 189 11.55 9.37 26.39
N ARG A 190 10.42 8.74 26.08
CA ARG A 190 9.57 9.20 25.00
C ARG A 190 8.61 10.25 25.55
N PHE A 191 8.75 11.48 25.07
CA PHE A 191 7.80 12.57 25.24
C PHE A 191 6.60 12.32 24.32
N ILE A 192 5.39 12.46 24.84
CA ILE A 192 4.13 12.24 24.13
C ILE A 192 3.26 13.48 24.31
N LYS A 193 2.74 13.98 23.20
CA LYS A 193 1.75 15.05 23.14
C LYS A 193 0.44 14.46 22.58
N LEU A 194 -0.58 14.44 23.42
CA LEU A 194 -1.93 13.98 23.09
C LEU A 194 -2.81 15.20 22.82
N GLU A 195 -3.45 15.24 21.66
CA GLU A 195 -4.52 16.20 21.40
C GLU A 195 -5.87 15.57 21.77
N THR A 196 -6.68 16.26 22.57
CA THR A 196 -7.97 15.78 23.07
C THR A 196 -9.13 16.35 22.26
N GLN A 197 -10.21 15.58 22.17
CA GLN A 197 -11.44 16.03 21.51
C GLN A 197 -12.08 17.20 22.27
N ASP A 198 -12.32 16.99 23.56
CA ASP A 198 -12.91 17.98 24.45
C ASP A 198 -11.82 18.73 25.22
N PRO A 199 -12.02 20.04 25.50
CA PRO A 199 -11.10 20.81 26.33
C PRO A 199 -11.12 20.32 27.78
N LEU A 200 -9.98 20.41 28.47
CA LEU A 200 -9.85 20.01 29.88
C LEU A 200 -10.77 20.85 30.79
N SER A 201 -11.44 20.19 31.73
CA SER A 201 -12.40 20.83 32.63
C SER A 201 -11.75 21.67 33.73
N ARG A 202 -10.50 21.33 34.09
CA ARG A 202 -9.71 21.88 35.20
C ARG A 202 -8.22 21.95 34.85
N ASP A 203 -7.46 22.61 35.72
CA ASP A 203 -6.00 22.58 35.68
C ASP A 203 -5.51 21.25 36.30
N TYR A 204 -4.57 20.59 35.64
CA TYR A 204 -3.97 19.33 36.08
C TYR A 204 -2.46 19.49 36.19
N GLU A 205 -1.94 19.35 37.40
CA GLU A 205 -0.50 19.44 37.65
C GLU A 205 0.17 18.07 37.44
N GLY A 206 1.00 17.98 36.40
CA GLY A 206 1.88 16.84 36.15
C GLY A 206 3.27 17.04 36.76
N LEU A 207 4.16 16.07 36.53
CA LEU A 207 5.55 16.20 36.97
C LEU A 207 6.26 17.34 36.19
N PRO A 208 7.12 18.12 36.86
CA PRO A 208 7.86 19.20 36.19
C PRO A 208 8.91 18.68 35.21
N ASP A 209 9.47 17.49 35.44
CA ASP A 209 10.41 16.84 34.54
C ASP A 209 10.27 15.31 34.58
N ALA A 210 10.78 14.63 33.55
CA ALA A 210 10.75 13.17 33.48
C ALA A 210 11.74 12.54 34.48
N VAL A 211 11.38 11.38 35.03
CA VAL A 211 12.20 10.69 36.05
C VAL A 211 12.71 9.33 35.54
N ARG A 212 13.96 8.98 35.90
CA ARG A 212 14.59 7.68 35.55
C ARG A 212 13.94 6.49 36.26
N GLY A 213 13.53 6.68 37.50
CA GLY A 213 12.81 5.71 38.31
C GLY A 213 11.28 5.81 38.15
N TYR A 214 10.58 5.46 39.22
CA TYR A 214 9.16 5.69 39.38
C TYR A 214 8.94 6.95 40.23
N ALA A 215 8.07 7.83 39.76
CA ALA A 215 7.56 8.97 40.52
C ALA A 215 6.02 8.87 40.48
N GLU A 216 5.38 9.11 41.61
CA GLU A 216 3.92 9.13 41.71
C GLU A 216 3.45 10.57 41.50
N PRO A 217 2.85 10.90 40.33
CA PRO A 217 2.27 12.22 40.14
C PRO A 217 0.95 12.32 40.90
N ASP A 218 0.59 13.54 41.31
CA ASP A 218 -0.69 13.84 41.96
C ASP A 218 -1.89 13.53 41.05
N VAL A 219 -1.69 13.67 39.74
CA VAL A 219 -2.66 13.32 38.70
C VAL A 219 -2.20 12.07 37.94
N LEU A 220 -3.01 11.01 38.01
CA LEU A 220 -2.75 9.73 37.35
C LEU A 220 -3.50 9.65 36.02
N ILE A 221 -2.83 9.13 34.98
CA ILE A 221 -3.49 8.73 33.74
C ILE A 221 -3.89 7.26 33.88
N LEU A 222 -5.18 6.97 33.74
CA LEU A 222 -5.75 5.63 33.81
C LEU A 222 -6.28 5.21 32.44
N GLU A 223 -6.10 3.93 32.12
CA GLU A 223 -6.80 3.26 31.03
C GLU A 223 -8.26 3.06 31.43
N THR A 224 -9.16 3.16 30.47
CA THR A 224 -10.57 2.86 30.70
C THR A 224 -10.91 1.49 30.14
N GLN A 225 -11.62 0.68 30.90
CA GLN A 225 -12.26 -0.52 30.39
C GLN A 225 -13.75 -0.26 30.16
N ILE A 226 -14.31 -0.93 29.16
CA ILE A 226 -15.75 -0.95 28.97
C ILE A 226 -16.30 -1.84 30.08
N ALA A 227 -17.07 -1.24 31.00
CA ALA A 227 -17.89 -2.01 31.90
C ALA A 227 -19.21 -2.31 31.20
N ASP A 228 -19.62 -3.58 31.21
CA ASP A 228 -20.96 -4.01 30.77
C ASP A 228 -21.99 -3.56 31.82
N SER A 229 -22.19 -2.25 31.95
CA SER A 229 -22.98 -1.67 33.03
C SER A 229 -24.44 -1.45 32.63
N GLY A 230 -24.80 -1.58 31.35
CA GLY A 230 -26.18 -1.35 30.88
C GLY A 230 -26.61 -2.30 29.77
N ARG A 231 -27.57 -3.18 30.07
CA ARG A 231 -28.35 -3.87 29.03
C ARG A 231 -29.39 -2.88 28.50
N TYR A 232 -29.21 -2.48 27.25
CA TYR A 232 -30.15 -1.61 26.55
C TYR A 232 -31.07 -2.46 25.66
N TYR A 233 -32.34 -2.11 25.67
CA TYR A 233 -33.38 -2.75 24.89
C TYR A 233 -33.92 -1.72 23.90
N GLY A 234 -33.90 -2.06 22.62
CA GLY A 234 -34.41 -1.23 21.52
C GLY A 234 -35.09 -2.08 20.47
N VAL A 235 -35.46 -1.45 19.36
CA VAL A 235 -36.15 -2.12 18.23
C VAL A 235 -35.55 -1.66 16.91
N ARG A 236 -35.35 -2.60 16.00
CA ARG A 236 -34.87 -2.36 14.64
C ARG A 236 -35.77 -3.07 13.63
N PRO A 237 -36.09 -2.43 12.50
CA PRO A 237 -36.78 -3.11 11.42
C PRO A 237 -35.87 -4.18 10.80
N LEU A 238 -36.48 -5.28 10.35
CA LEU A 238 -35.75 -6.31 9.60
C LEU A 238 -35.40 -5.77 8.21
N ALA A 239 -34.17 -6.00 7.78
CA ALA A 239 -33.69 -5.62 6.45
C ALA A 239 -34.27 -6.53 5.34
N ALA A 240 -34.64 -7.76 5.70
CA ALA A 240 -35.33 -8.72 4.84
C ALA A 240 -36.46 -9.42 5.63
N ALA A 241 -37.54 -9.81 4.94
CA ALA A 241 -38.63 -10.52 5.59
C ALA A 241 -38.16 -11.89 6.11
N GLY A 242 -38.28 -12.13 7.42
CA GLY A 242 -37.96 -13.41 8.02
C GLY A 242 -39.10 -14.43 7.83
N THR A 243 -38.74 -15.69 7.59
CA THR A 243 -39.66 -16.82 7.55
C THR A 243 -39.67 -17.59 8.87
N ALA A 244 -40.80 -18.21 9.21
CA ALA A 244 -40.90 -19.04 10.41
C ALA A 244 -39.96 -20.25 10.30
N GLY A 245 -38.98 -20.34 11.20
CA GLY A 245 -37.95 -21.38 11.19
C GLY A 245 -36.53 -20.88 10.86
N ASP A 246 -36.36 -19.61 10.51
CA ASP A 246 -35.04 -19.03 10.24
C ASP A 246 -34.17 -18.97 11.51
N ALA A 247 -32.94 -19.48 11.42
CA ALA A 247 -31.98 -19.49 12.52
C ALA A 247 -31.25 -18.14 12.72
N SER A 248 -31.41 -17.20 11.78
CA SER A 248 -30.79 -15.88 11.83
C SER A 248 -31.68 -14.85 11.15
N LEU A 249 -31.73 -13.64 11.70
CA LEU A 249 -32.49 -12.52 11.17
C LEU A 249 -31.54 -11.40 10.79
N HIS A 250 -31.74 -10.80 9.61
CA HIS A 250 -30.90 -9.72 9.12
C HIS A 250 -31.52 -8.36 9.48
N VAL A 251 -30.73 -7.53 10.16
CA VAL A 251 -31.04 -6.14 10.51
C VAL A 251 -29.96 -5.22 9.94
N ASP A 252 -30.28 -3.94 9.74
CA ASP A 252 -29.35 -2.92 9.26
C ASP A 252 -28.16 -2.73 10.20
N THR A 253 -28.41 -2.69 11.51
CA THR A 253 -27.40 -2.59 12.55
C THR A 253 -27.96 -3.09 13.89
N ILE A 254 -27.10 -3.67 14.72
CA ILE A 254 -27.43 -4.00 16.11
C ILE A 254 -27.22 -2.81 17.06
N PHE A 255 -26.65 -1.70 16.57
CA PHE A 255 -26.32 -0.54 17.38
C PHE A 255 -27.41 0.53 17.31
N GLU A 256 -27.56 1.28 18.38
CA GLU A 256 -28.45 2.45 18.46
C GLU A 256 -27.74 3.60 19.18
N LYS A 257 -28.11 4.83 18.83
CA LYS A 257 -27.53 6.05 19.41
C LYS A 257 -28.07 6.25 20.83
N LEU A 258 -27.18 6.23 21.82
CA LEU A 258 -27.51 6.56 23.21
C LEU A 258 -27.47 8.07 23.47
N VAL A 259 -26.57 8.78 22.79
CA VAL A 259 -26.40 10.23 22.89
C VAL A 259 -26.36 10.81 21.47
N PRO A 260 -27.04 11.95 21.21
CA PRO A 260 -26.91 12.66 19.95
C PRO A 260 -25.44 13.05 19.78
N THR A 261 -24.78 12.43 18.81
CA THR A 261 -23.41 12.74 18.45
C THR A 261 -23.41 13.14 16.99
N SER A 262 -22.74 14.24 16.66
CA SER A 262 -22.43 14.57 15.28
C SER A 262 -21.41 13.54 14.80
N THR A 263 -21.90 12.53 14.10
CA THR A 263 -21.02 11.61 13.37
C THR A 263 -20.43 12.41 12.21
N VAL A 264 -19.23 12.95 12.40
CA VAL A 264 -18.44 13.41 11.26
C VAL A 264 -18.05 12.14 10.52
N GLU A 265 -18.69 11.91 9.38
CA GLU A 265 -18.22 10.91 8.43
C GLU A 265 -16.86 11.37 7.92
N THR A 266 -15.80 10.75 8.43
CA THR A 266 -14.55 10.75 7.68
C THR A 266 -14.76 9.74 6.55
N ALA A 267 -15.28 10.22 5.42
CA ALA A 267 -15.27 9.46 4.19
C ALA A 267 -13.79 9.16 3.87
N HIS A 268 -13.39 7.91 4.02
CA HIS A 268 -12.21 7.43 3.31
C HIS A 268 -12.65 7.23 1.86
N THR A 269 -12.53 8.30 1.07
CA THR A 269 -12.74 8.24 -0.38
C THR A 269 -11.78 7.22 -0.98
N ASP A 270 -12.32 6.37 -1.86
CA ASP A 270 -11.62 5.39 -2.70
C ASP A 270 -10.11 5.66 -2.83
N ASP A 271 -9.32 5.02 -1.96
CA ASP A 271 -7.93 4.71 -2.31
C ASP A 271 -8.01 3.56 -3.31
N PHE A 272 -8.42 3.88 -4.55
CA PHE A 272 -8.06 3.02 -5.67
C PHE A 272 -6.55 2.94 -5.61
N SER A 273 -6.06 1.75 -5.25
CA SER A 273 -4.67 1.35 -5.26
C SER A 273 -3.95 2.12 -6.37
N GLY A 274 -3.12 3.12 -6.03
CA GLY A 274 -2.31 3.87 -7.00
C GLY A 274 -1.27 3.00 -7.72
N GLY A 275 -1.48 1.68 -7.75
CA GLY A 275 -0.50 0.64 -7.91
C GLY A 275 0.57 0.74 -6.85
N LYS A 276 0.88 -0.38 -6.18
CA LYS A 276 2.20 -0.45 -5.57
C LYS A 276 3.24 -0.45 -6.71
N PRO A 277 4.37 0.25 -6.56
CA PRO A 277 5.48 0.09 -7.49
C PRO A 277 5.92 -1.38 -7.43
N LEU A 278 5.76 -2.07 -8.54
CA LEU A 278 6.13 -3.46 -8.74
C LEU A 278 7.40 -3.52 -9.57
N TRP A 279 8.37 -4.30 -9.11
CA TRP A 279 9.57 -4.57 -9.89
C TRP A 279 9.41 -5.84 -10.70
N ILE A 280 9.44 -5.69 -12.02
CA ILE A 280 9.33 -6.80 -12.96
C ILE A 280 10.70 -7.08 -13.57
N PRO A 281 11.29 -8.27 -13.32
CA PRO A 281 12.51 -8.68 -13.99
C PRO A 281 12.32 -8.71 -15.51
N THR A 282 13.30 -8.18 -16.24
CA THR A 282 13.29 -8.15 -17.72
C THR A 282 14.26 -9.17 -18.33
N SER A 283 15.24 -9.64 -17.54
CA SER A 283 16.25 -10.60 -17.97
C SER A 283 16.78 -11.40 -16.76
N PRO A 284 17.37 -12.59 -16.96
CA PRO A 284 18.11 -13.27 -15.90
C PRO A 284 19.31 -12.46 -15.42
N ARG A 285 19.92 -12.91 -14.32
CA ARG A 285 21.16 -12.33 -13.77
C ARG A 285 22.22 -12.22 -14.88
N ARG A 286 22.70 -11.00 -15.13
CA ARG A 286 23.75 -10.72 -16.12
C ARG A 286 24.70 -9.64 -15.62
N GLN A 287 25.80 -9.45 -16.34
CA GLN A 287 26.68 -8.30 -16.12
C GLN A 287 25.93 -7.03 -16.55
N VAL A 288 25.91 -6.02 -15.68
CA VAL A 288 25.20 -4.74 -15.89
C VAL A 288 26.12 -3.52 -15.83
N ALA A 289 27.37 -3.69 -15.39
CA ALA A 289 28.41 -2.68 -15.51
C ALA A 289 29.79 -3.33 -15.36
N GLN A 290 30.81 -2.66 -15.91
CA GLN A 290 32.21 -2.95 -15.63
C GLN A 290 32.99 -1.64 -15.60
N ALA A 291 33.69 -1.38 -14.50
CA ALA A 291 34.48 -0.17 -14.36
C ALA A 291 35.74 -0.41 -13.52
N GLY A 292 36.77 0.41 -13.77
CA GLY A 292 37.98 0.44 -12.95
C GLY A 292 37.76 1.22 -11.65
N THR A 293 38.66 2.15 -11.36
CA THR A 293 38.52 3.04 -10.20
C THR A 293 37.57 4.19 -10.53
N VAL A 294 36.49 4.33 -9.76
CA VAL A 294 35.45 5.34 -9.97
C VAL A 294 35.30 6.23 -8.73
N THR A 295 35.10 7.52 -8.97
CA THR A 295 34.73 8.52 -7.96
C THR A 295 33.47 9.25 -8.42
N GLY A 296 32.48 9.40 -7.54
CA GLY A 296 31.18 9.98 -7.85
C GLY A 296 30.09 8.93 -8.05
N ALA A 297 29.62 8.77 -9.28
CA ALA A 297 28.52 7.89 -9.66
C ALA A 297 28.93 6.86 -10.73
N LEU A 298 28.40 5.64 -10.60
CA LEU A 298 28.49 4.57 -11.59
C LEU A 298 27.10 4.34 -12.19
N TYR A 299 27.02 4.44 -13.51
CA TYR A 299 25.80 4.15 -14.27
C TYR A 299 25.82 2.69 -14.71
N LEU A 300 24.72 1.98 -14.47
CA LEU A 300 24.48 0.62 -14.95
C LEU A 300 23.82 0.68 -16.32
N ASP A 301 24.01 -0.38 -17.12
CA ASP A 301 23.50 -0.49 -18.48
C ASP A 301 21.96 -0.59 -18.54
N SER A 302 21.32 -0.88 -17.40
CA SER A 302 19.87 -0.99 -17.27
C SER A 302 19.42 -0.77 -15.81
N PRO A 303 18.14 -0.41 -15.59
CA PRO A 303 17.52 -0.50 -14.28
C PRO A 303 17.58 -1.94 -13.72
N VAL A 304 17.67 -2.09 -12.40
CA VAL A 304 17.98 -3.37 -11.74
C VAL A 304 16.99 -3.68 -10.61
N LEU A 305 16.78 -4.96 -10.31
CA LEU A 305 15.89 -5.41 -9.25
C LEU A 305 16.50 -5.09 -7.87
N PRO A 306 15.75 -4.46 -6.93
CA PRO A 306 16.23 -4.25 -5.56
C PRO A 306 16.65 -5.56 -4.88
N GLY A 307 17.79 -5.57 -4.21
CA GLY A 307 18.36 -6.74 -3.56
C GLY A 307 19.14 -7.68 -4.48
N SER A 308 19.20 -7.41 -5.79
CA SER A 308 19.91 -8.25 -6.76
C SER A 308 21.33 -7.79 -7.10
N VAL A 309 21.75 -6.62 -6.61
CA VAL A 309 23.00 -5.99 -7.03
C VAL A 309 24.19 -6.60 -6.31
N GLU A 310 25.05 -7.25 -7.09
CA GLU A 310 26.29 -7.86 -6.64
C GLU A 310 27.46 -6.95 -7.04
N LEU A 311 27.93 -6.17 -6.07
CA LEU A 311 29.16 -5.39 -6.17
C LEU A 311 30.18 -5.97 -5.18
N ALA A 312 31.43 -6.17 -5.60
CA ALA A 312 32.42 -6.91 -4.82
C ALA A 312 32.60 -6.37 -3.39
N GLY A 313 32.21 -7.17 -2.40
CA GLY A 313 32.29 -6.83 -0.97
C GLY A 313 31.20 -5.88 -0.47
N TRP A 314 30.16 -5.59 -1.26
CA TRP A 314 29.01 -4.78 -0.87
C TRP A 314 27.74 -5.63 -0.89
N THR A 315 26.90 -5.46 0.13
CA THR A 315 25.61 -6.15 0.26
C THR A 315 24.48 -5.19 -0.06
N ASP A 316 23.62 -5.56 -1.01
CA ASP A 316 22.40 -4.83 -1.33
C ASP A 316 21.32 -5.12 -0.27
N ASP A 317 20.76 -4.08 0.33
CA ASP A 317 19.71 -4.21 1.34
C ASP A 317 18.29 -4.05 0.80
N ALA A 318 18.13 -3.94 -0.53
CA ALA A 318 16.87 -3.74 -1.23
C ALA A 318 16.12 -2.44 -0.87
N THR A 319 16.71 -1.55 -0.08
CA THR A 319 16.11 -0.28 0.35
C THR A 319 16.78 0.96 -0.25
N GLY A 320 17.68 0.76 -1.21
CA GLY A 320 18.41 1.84 -1.90
C GLY A 320 19.82 2.03 -1.35
N ILE A 321 20.31 1.10 -0.53
CA ILE A 321 21.62 1.19 0.10
C ILE A 321 22.43 -0.07 -0.18
N LEU A 322 23.70 0.12 -0.55
CA LEU A 322 24.71 -0.94 -0.54
C LEU A 322 25.60 -0.76 0.69
N LYS A 323 25.75 -1.81 1.49
CA LYS A 323 26.49 -1.78 2.77
C LYS A 323 27.79 -2.56 2.68
N ARG A 324 28.86 -2.00 3.28
CA ARG A 324 30.13 -2.69 3.55
C ARG A 324 30.67 -2.25 4.91
N GLY A 325 30.39 -3.02 5.95
CA GLY A 325 30.67 -2.61 7.33
C GLY A 325 29.97 -1.30 7.66
N ALA A 326 30.72 -0.27 8.09
CA ALA A 326 30.19 1.07 8.35
C ALA A 326 30.06 1.95 7.09
N SER A 327 30.57 1.51 5.94
CA SER A 327 30.50 2.28 4.69
C SER A 327 29.18 2.01 3.97
N VAL A 328 28.59 3.07 3.42
CA VAL A 328 27.29 3.06 2.74
C VAL A 328 27.44 3.73 1.36
N LEU A 329 26.95 3.07 0.32
CA LEU A 329 26.69 3.65 -0.99
C LEU A 329 25.19 3.73 -1.23
N GLN A 330 24.76 4.71 -2.02
CA GLN A 330 23.37 4.87 -2.41
C GLN A 330 23.16 4.23 -3.79
N ILE A 331 22.04 3.55 -3.99
CA ILE A 331 21.65 3.02 -5.29
C ILE A 331 20.23 3.44 -5.65
N ASP A 332 20.10 4.09 -6.83
CA ASP A 332 18.82 4.32 -7.49
C ASP A 332 18.58 3.15 -8.45
N TYR A 333 17.76 2.19 -8.04
CA TYR A 333 17.47 0.98 -8.83
C TYR A 333 16.73 1.29 -10.14
N GLU A 334 15.95 2.37 -10.18
CA GLU A 334 15.10 2.73 -11.33
C GLU A 334 15.93 3.41 -12.42
N LYS A 335 16.89 4.24 -12.02
CA LYS A 335 17.84 4.84 -12.95
C LYS A 335 19.08 3.97 -13.17
N GLY A 336 19.27 2.92 -12.37
CA GLY A 336 20.48 2.10 -12.38
C GLY A 336 21.72 2.91 -12.03
N VAL A 337 21.70 3.71 -10.96
CA VAL A 337 22.83 4.58 -10.59
C VAL A 337 23.31 4.28 -9.18
N VAL A 338 24.57 3.89 -9.04
CA VAL A 338 25.25 3.77 -7.74
C VAL A 338 26.01 5.07 -7.47
N SER A 339 25.73 5.73 -6.36
CA SER A 339 26.29 7.03 -5.97
C SER A 339 27.09 6.95 -4.68
N GLY A 340 28.03 7.89 -4.50
CA GLY A 340 28.85 8.00 -3.29
C GLY A 340 30.17 7.23 -3.36
N LEU A 341 30.58 6.82 -4.56
CA LEU A 341 31.85 6.13 -4.78
C LEU A 341 33.02 7.09 -4.51
N LYS A 342 34.01 6.66 -3.72
CA LYS A 342 35.21 7.45 -3.38
C LYS A 342 36.45 6.63 -3.70
N ASN A 343 37.06 6.84 -4.88
CA ASN A 343 38.20 6.09 -5.39
C ASN A 343 38.03 4.57 -5.23
N LEU A 344 36.82 4.05 -5.50
CA LEU A 344 36.52 2.64 -5.33
C LEU A 344 36.86 1.89 -6.62
N ASN A 345 37.61 0.79 -6.52
CA ASN A 345 37.75 -0.16 -7.62
C ASN A 345 36.47 -1.01 -7.71
N VAL A 346 35.68 -0.80 -8.76
CA VAL A 346 34.34 -1.39 -8.93
C VAL A 346 34.44 -2.84 -9.44
N GLY A 347 35.26 -3.09 -10.46
CA GLY A 347 35.33 -4.36 -11.15
C GLY A 347 34.07 -4.62 -11.98
N THR A 348 33.60 -5.86 -11.99
CA THR A 348 32.38 -6.28 -12.71
C THR A 348 31.19 -6.30 -11.75
N VAL A 349 30.08 -5.69 -12.17
CA VAL A 349 28.82 -5.67 -11.40
C VAL A 349 27.82 -6.59 -12.08
N TYR A 350 27.23 -7.49 -11.29
CA TYR A 350 26.14 -8.35 -11.74
C TYR A 350 24.84 -7.94 -11.05
N ALA A 351 23.73 -8.02 -11.78
CA ALA A 351 22.41 -7.80 -11.23
C ALA A 351 21.35 -8.48 -12.11
N VAL A 352 20.11 -8.51 -11.63
CA VAL A 352 18.94 -8.89 -12.43
C VAL A 352 18.31 -7.61 -12.97
N PRO A 353 18.33 -7.34 -14.29
CA PRO A 353 17.66 -6.18 -14.87
C PRO A 353 16.15 -6.23 -14.58
N ALA A 354 15.56 -5.10 -14.17
CA ALA A 354 14.14 -5.02 -13.85
C ALA A 354 13.55 -3.64 -14.15
N ALA A 355 12.28 -3.58 -14.52
CA ALA A 355 11.55 -2.34 -14.73
C ALA A 355 10.51 -2.13 -13.63
N ARG A 356 10.30 -0.87 -13.24
CA ARG A 356 9.31 -0.49 -12.25
C ARG A 356 7.99 -0.15 -12.93
N PHE A 357 6.91 -0.78 -12.51
CA PHE A 357 5.56 -0.54 -13.01
C PHE A 357 4.61 -0.18 -11.88
N TYR A 358 3.62 0.65 -12.20
CA TYR A 358 2.47 0.92 -11.34
C TYR A 358 1.26 0.29 -12.02
N ASN A 359 0.58 -0.62 -11.33
CA ASN A 359 -0.58 -1.30 -11.91
C ASN A 359 -1.66 -1.56 -10.86
N HIS A 360 -2.90 -1.67 -11.33
CA HIS A 360 -4.06 -1.96 -10.50
C HIS A 360 -3.92 -3.35 -9.86
N ALA A 361 -4.23 -3.44 -8.57
CA ALA A 361 -4.21 -4.69 -7.85
C ALA A 361 -5.58 -5.36 -7.90
N TYR A 362 -5.60 -6.66 -8.22
CA TYR A 362 -6.71 -7.54 -7.89
C TYR A 362 -6.77 -7.68 -6.37
N ALA A 363 -7.97 -7.86 -5.84
CA ALA A 363 -8.20 -8.06 -4.42
C ALA A 363 -8.97 -9.36 -4.18
N ALA A 364 -8.63 -10.05 -3.11
CA ALA A 364 -9.36 -11.17 -2.55
C ALA A 364 -9.49 -10.95 -1.05
N THR A 365 -10.59 -11.39 -0.47
CA THR A 365 -10.87 -11.18 0.95
C THR A 365 -11.28 -12.48 1.62
N ILE A 366 -10.81 -12.68 2.85
CA ILE A 366 -11.34 -13.67 3.79
C ILE A 366 -12.07 -12.87 4.87
N GLU A 367 -13.36 -13.15 5.06
CA GLU A 367 -14.11 -12.58 6.18
C GLU A 367 -13.69 -13.26 7.47
N ILE A 368 -13.50 -12.46 8.53
CA ILE A 368 -13.10 -12.94 9.85
C ILE A 368 -14.34 -12.99 10.72
N ASP A 369 -14.66 -14.18 11.22
CA ASP A 369 -15.75 -14.42 12.16
C ASP A 369 -15.27 -15.34 13.31
N GLN A 370 -16.18 -15.65 14.24
CA GLN A 370 -15.88 -16.51 15.37
C GLN A 370 -15.50 -17.95 15.00
N THR A 371 -15.79 -18.40 13.77
CA THR A 371 -15.49 -19.75 13.30
C THR A 371 -14.07 -19.88 12.73
N ASN A 372 -13.50 -18.78 12.24
CA ASN A 372 -12.18 -18.74 11.60
C ASN A 372 -11.20 -17.76 12.24
N LEU A 373 -11.50 -17.33 13.48
CA LEU A 373 -10.63 -16.48 14.30
C LEU A 373 -9.32 -17.23 14.61
N GLY A 374 -8.21 -16.77 14.04
CA GLY A 374 -6.91 -17.40 14.19
C GLY A 374 -5.79 -16.54 13.62
N THR A 375 -4.58 -17.10 13.52
CA THR A 375 -3.43 -16.40 12.92
C THR A 375 -2.98 -17.02 11.61
N GLU A 376 -3.45 -18.22 11.28
CA GLU A 376 -3.03 -18.95 10.08
C GLU A 376 -4.12 -18.90 9.01
N TYR A 377 -3.78 -18.36 7.85
CA TYR A 377 -4.69 -18.22 6.72
C TYR A 377 -4.03 -18.72 5.43
N VAL A 378 -4.84 -19.40 4.61
CA VAL A 378 -4.42 -19.87 3.29
C VAL A 378 -5.43 -19.37 2.26
N LEU A 379 -4.92 -18.81 1.17
CA LEU A 379 -5.72 -18.40 0.02
C LEU A 379 -5.03 -18.76 -1.29
N THR A 380 -5.83 -18.86 -2.35
CA THR A 380 -5.33 -19.09 -3.70
C THR A 380 -5.65 -17.89 -4.58
N LEU A 381 -4.62 -17.25 -5.12
CA LEU A 381 -4.69 -16.11 -6.01
C LEU A 381 -4.91 -16.56 -7.44
N ARG A 382 -6.03 -16.14 -8.02
CA ARG A 382 -6.38 -16.36 -9.43
C ARG A 382 -6.81 -15.02 -10.03
N PRO A 383 -6.10 -14.49 -11.05
CA PRO A 383 -4.94 -15.07 -11.76
C PRO A 383 -3.65 -15.19 -10.92
N LYS A 384 -2.65 -15.97 -11.37
CA LYS A 384 -1.38 -16.15 -10.65
C LYS A 384 -0.68 -14.79 -10.42
N PRO A 385 -0.07 -14.54 -9.25
CA PRO A 385 0.54 -13.26 -8.93
C PRO A 385 1.87 -13.06 -9.64
N ALA A 386 2.15 -11.83 -10.06
CA ALA A 386 3.48 -11.40 -10.43
C ALA A 386 4.37 -11.40 -9.19
N LYS A 387 5.66 -11.77 -9.34
CA LYS A 387 6.63 -11.78 -8.24
C LYS A 387 6.73 -10.37 -7.61
N GLY A 388 6.59 -10.27 -6.29
CA GLY A 388 6.71 -8.99 -5.56
C GLY A 388 5.44 -8.14 -5.56
N SER A 389 4.34 -8.66 -6.13
CA SER A 389 3.08 -7.90 -6.22
C SER A 389 2.11 -8.17 -5.07
N ALA A 390 2.30 -9.27 -4.35
CA ALA A 390 1.38 -9.70 -3.31
C ALA A 390 1.55 -8.87 -2.03
N SER A 391 0.44 -8.42 -1.46
CA SER A 391 0.40 -7.84 -0.11
C SER A 391 -0.85 -8.29 0.62
N VAL A 392 -0.78 -8.38 1.95
CA VAL A 392 -1.88 -8.79 2.81
C VAL A 392 -2.11 -7.72 3.86
N LEU A 393 -3.34 -7.25 3.98
CA LEU A 393 -3.79 -6.30 4.97
C LEU A 393 -4.81 -6.98 5.89
N PHE A 394 -4.71 -6.71 7.17
CA PHE A 394 -5.67 -7.21 8.16
C PHE A 394 -5.81 -6.19 9.29
N ARG A 395 -6.93 -6.28 10.01
CA ARG A 395 -7.20 -5.40 11.14
C ARG A 395 -7.16 -6.19 12.43
N SER A 396 -6.46 -5.66 13.43
CA SER A 396 -6.41 -6.21 14.79
C SER A 396 -6.36 -5.06 15.78
N GLY A 397 -7.15 -5.12 16.86
CA GLY A 397 -7.29 -4.04 17.82
C GLY A 397 -7.76 -2.73 17.18
N ARG A 398 -8.55 -2.79 16.10
CA ARG A 398 -8.93 -1.64 15.25
C ARG A 398 -7.77 -0.95 14.51
N ALA A 399 -6.56 -1.48 14.56
CA ALA A 399 -5.41 -0.99 13.80
C ALA A 399 -5.17 -1.83 12.54
N TRP A 400 -4.70 -1.18 11.47
CA TRP A 400 -4.34 -1.86 10.22
C TRP A 400 -2.89 -2.34 10.25
N TYR A 401 -2.71 -3.61 9.88
CA TYR A 401 -1.42 -4.23 9.69
C TYR A 401 -1.25 -4.62 8.22
N ARG A 402 -0.02 -4.58 7.74
CA ARG A 402 0.34 -4.88 6.35
C ARG A 402 1.52 -5.82 6.28
N LEU A 403 1.41 -6.82 5.41
CA LEU A 403 2.48 -7.73 5.01
C LEU A 403 2.74 -7.56 3.52
N ASP A 404 4.01 -7.51 3.12
CA ASP A 404 4.41 -7.21 1.75
C ASP A 404 5.43 -8.22 1.19
N ASP A 405 5.26 -8.61 -0.08
CA ASP A 405 6.21 -9.41 -0.84
C ASP A 405 7.27 -8.52 -1.49
N ALA A 406 8.55 -8.88 -1.34
CA ALA A 406 9.68 -8.16 -1.91
C ALA A 406 10.16 -8.75 -3.26
N GLY A 407 9.47 -9.76 -3.80
CA GLY A 407 9.84 -10.41 -5.06
C GLY A 407 10.55 -11.75 -4.90
N ASP A 408 10.82 -12.15 -3.65
CA ASP A 408 11.41 -13.43 -3.30
C ASP A 408 10.38 -14.47 -2.82
N GLY A 409 9.08 -14.12 -2.86
CA GLY A 409 7.98 -15.02 -2.51
C GLY A 409 7.72 -15.13 -1.01
N PHE A 410 8.25 -14.21 -0.20
CA PHE A 410 7.97 -14.14 1.24
C PHE A 410 7.27 -12.84 1.60
N LEU A 411 6.13 -12.96 2.29
CA LEU A 411 5.43 -11.82 2.89
C LEU A 411 6.12 -11.41 4.18
N ARG A 412 6.38 -10.11 4.35
CA ARG A 412 7.06 -9.56 5.52
C ARG A 412 6.26 -8.45 6.17
N ASP A 413 6.32 -8.38 7.50
CA ASP A 413 5.78 -7.25 8.25
C ASP A 413 6.66 -5.99 8.16
N SER A 414 6.22 -4.90 8.80
CA SER A 414 6.95 -3.64 8.84
C SER A 414 8.35 -3.72 9.47
N GLN A 415 8.65 -4.78 10.22
CA GLN A 415 9.96 -5.05 10.81
C GLN A 415 10.82 -5.97 9.92
N GLY A 416 10.33 -6.33 8.73
CA GLY A 416 11.02 -7.21 7.79
C GLY A 416 10.96 -8.69 8.16
N VAL A 417 10.19 -9.08 9.19
CA VAL A 417 10.06 -10.48 9.61
C VAL A 417 9.16 -11.22 8.65
N ARG A 418 9.56 -12.43 8.25
CA ARG A 418 8.76 -13.28 7.36
C ARG A 418 7.50 -13.78 8.09
N ARG A 419 6.35 -13.50 7.51
CA ARG A 419 5.00 -13.82 8.00
C ARG A 419 4.16 -14.59 7.00
N GLY A 420 4.74 -15.01 5.88
CA GLY A 420 4.02 -15.81 4.90
C GLY A 420 4.85 -16.13 3.67
N VAL A 421 4.28 -16.98 2.83
CA VAL A 421 4.87 -17.43 1.57
C VAL A 421 3.86 -17.25 0.45
N VAL A 422 4.33 -16.78 -0.70
CA VAL A 422 3.58 -16.64 -1.95
C VAL A 422 4.26 -17.52 -2.98
N THR A 423 3.57 -18.56 -3.44
CA THR A 423 4.10 -19.45 -4.47
C THR A 423 3.85 -18.90 -5.87
N ALA A 424 4.70 -19.27 -6.82
CA ALA A 424 4.51 -18.91 -8.24
C ALA A 424 3.19 -19.46 -8.83
N ALA A 425 2.62 -20.52 -8.24
CA ALA A 425 1.32 -21.08 -8.63
C ALA A 425 0.13 -20.23 -8.13
N GLY A 426 0.37 -19.29 -7.22
CA GLY A 426 -0.63 -18.40 -6.63
C GLY A 426 -1.14 -18.84 -5.26
N SER A 427 -0.57 -19.86 -4.63
CA SER A 427 -0.93 -20.21 -3.25
C SER A 427 -0.24 -19.26 -2.27
N VAL A 428 -1.01 -18.71 -1.33
CA VAL A 428 -0.51 -17.84 -0.26
C VAL A 428 -0.83 -18.49 1.07
N SER A 429 0.20 -18.65 1.90
CA SER A 429 0.05 -18.98 3.31
C SER A 429 0.57 -17.83 4.15
N VAL A 430 -0.21 -17.43 5.16
CA VAL A 430 0.09 -16.31 6.05
C VAL A 430 -0.06 -16.74 7.50
N SER A 431 0.95 -16.38 8.28
CA SER A 431 1.00 -16.48 9.74
C SER A 431 1.05 -15.06 10.30
N LEU A 432 -0.11 -14.58 10.75
CA LEU A 432 -0.29 -13.23 11.29
C LEU A 432 0.43 -13.11 12.63
N PRO A 433 1.09 -11.96 12.90
CA PRO A 433 1.72 -11.71 14.19
C PRO A 433 0.72 -11.49 15.34
N VAL A 434 -0.56 -11.24 15.02
CA VAL A 434 -1.64 -10.98 15.98
C VAL A 434 -2.98 -11.45 15.41
N VAL A 435 -3.90 -11.86 16.28
CA VAL A 435 -5.25 -12.32 15.92
C VAL A 435 -6.06 -11.15 15.35
N PRO A 436 -6.71 -11.29 14.18
CA PRO A 436 -7.53 -10.25 13.58
C PRO A 436 -8.86 -10.04 14.34
N ASP A 437 -9.47 -8.87 14.18
CA ASP A 437 -10.73 -8.53 14.85
C ASP A 437 -11.90 -9.37 14.31
N ASP A 438 -12.80 -9.82 15.20
CA ASP A 438 -14.08 -10.43 14.81
C ASP A 438 -14.93 -9.47 13.96
N GLY A 439 -15.53 -9.98 12.89
CA GLY A 439 -16.27 -9.21 11.90
C GLY A 439 -15.41 -8.34 10.97
N SER A 440 -14.08 -8.49 10.98
CA SER A 440 -13.17 -7.79 10.06
C SER A 440 -12.90 -8.60 8.78
N LYS A 441 -12.03 -8.09 7.91
CA LYS A 441 -11.62 -8.79 6.68
C LYS A 441 -10.11 -8.83 6.59
N LEU A 442 -9.58 -10.00 6.23
CA LEU A 442 -8.21 -10.13 5.73
C LEU A 442 -8.24 -9.94 4.23
N MET A 443 -7.54 -8.93 3.74
CA MET A 443 -7.53 -8.50 2.35
C MET A 443 -6.18 -8.83 1.73
N CYS A 444 -6.16 -9.51 0.60
CA CYS A 444 -4.94 -9.75 -0.17
C CYS A 444 -5.04 -9.03 -1.52
N TYR A 445 -3.97 -8.33 -1.87
CA TYR A 445 -3.85 -7.58 -3.13
C TYR A 445 -2.69 -8.10 -3.95
N TRP A 446 -2.87 -8.25 -5.27
CA TRP A 446 -1.79 -8.65 -6.17
C TRP A 446 -2.01 -8.19 -7.61
N SER A 447 -0.95 -8.16 -8.42
CA SER A 447 -1.04 -7.95 -9.87
C SER A 447 -0.91 -9.29 -10.60
N PRO A 448 -1.73 -9.59 -11.61
CA PRO A 448 -1.56 -10.80 -12.43
C PRO A 448 -0.18 -10.85 -13.10
N ALA A 449 0.46 -12.02 -13.09
CA ALA A 449 1.73 -12.23 -13.80
C ALA A 449 1.57 -12.05 -15.32
N ASP A 450 0.41 -12.42 -15.86
CA ASP A 450 0.17 -12.43 -17.32
C ASP A 450 0.11 -11.01 -17.93
N PHE A 451 -0.02 -9.97 -17.11
CA PHE A 451 0.13 -8.57 -17.54
C PHE A 451 1.56 -8.25 -17.97
N TYR A 452 2.53 -9.05 -17.56
CA TYR A 452 3.94 -8.85 -17.83
C TYR A 452 4.49 -10.03 -18.62
N ARG A 453 4.75 -9.81 -19.91
CA ARG A 453 5.31 -10.82 -20.80
C ARG A 453 6.59 -10.31 -21.46
N ALA A 454 7.51 -11.22 -21.71
CA ALA A 454 8.65 -10.93 -22.58
C ALA A 454 8.15 -10.72 -24.02
N TYR A 455 8.95 -10.06 -24.85
CA TYR A 455 8.60 -9.76 -26.26
C TYR A 455 8.21 -11.03 -27.06
N GLY A 456 8.76 -12.19 -26.71
CA GLY A 456 8.43 -13.50 -27.31
C GLY A 456 7.20 -14.19 -26.73
N GLY A 457 6.39 -13.53 -25.88
CA GLY A 457 5.20 -14.09 -25.24
C GLY A 457 5.45 -15.00 -24.02
N GLY A 458 6.73 -15.26 -23.69
CA GLY A 458 7.14 -16.02 -22.50
C GLY A 458 7.07 -15.22 -21.19
N GLU A 459 7.36 -15.88 -20.06
CA GLU A 459 7.35 -15.23 -18.74
C GLU A 459 8.37 -14.08 -18.65
N ALA A 460 7.98 -12.98 -17.99
CA ALA A 460 8.90 -11.87 -17.72
C ALA A 460 10.14 -12.35 -16.93
N GLY A 461 11.31 -11.78 -17.26
CA GLY A 461 12.59 -12.15 -16.63
C GLY A 461 13.29 -13.33 -17.28
N THR A 462 12.70 -13.95 -18.31
CA THR A 462 13.37 -14.96 -19.14
C THR A 462 14.30 -14.28 -20.14
N ALA A 463 15.37 -14.97 -20.54
CA ALA A 463 16.25 -14.47 -21.59
C ALA A 463 15.42 -14.36 -22.88
N ILE A 464 15.34 -13.15 -23.44
CA ILE A 464 14.73 -12.95 -24.75
C ILE A 464 15.60 -13.67 -25.76
N GLN A 465 15.12 -14.79 -26.30
CA GLN A 465 15.66 -15.35 -27.52
C GLN A 465 15.45 -14.29 -28.60
N ALA A 466 16.52 -13.86 -29.27
CA ALA A 466 16.39 -12.97 -30.41
C ALA A 466 15.44 -13.63 -31.42
N GLN A 467 14.25 -13.04 -31.63
CA GLN A 467 13.35 -13.53 -32.65
C GLN A 467 13.88 -13.08 -34.01
N ASN A 468 14.14 -14.07 -34.87
CA ASN A 468 14.56 -13.81 -36.24
C ASN A 468 13.47 -13.03 -36.98
N VAL A 469 13.77 -11.80 -37.39
CA VAL A 469 12.88 -10.98 -38.24
C VAL A 469 12.73 -11.60 -39.64
N SER A 470 13.57 -12.58 -40.00
CA SER A 470 13.47 -13.37 -41.23
C SER A 470 13.92 -14.82 -40.99
N THR A 471 13.17 -15.78 -41.51
CA THR A 471 13.42 -17.24 -41.41
C THR A 471 14.71 -17.73 -42.06
N THR A 472 15.51 -16.85 -42.66
CA THR A 472 16.69 -17.23 -43.43
C THR A 472 18.00 -16.60 -42.95
N HIS A 473 17.97 -15.45 -42.24
CA HIS A 473 19.20 -14.74 -41.85
C HIS A 473 19.01 -13.94 -40.56
N THR A 474 19.90 -14.15 -39.59
CA THR A 474 20.03 -13.29 -38.40
C THR A 474 21.03 -12.19 -38.76
N ALA A 475 20.58 -10.95 -38.94
CA ALA A 475 21.49 -9.81 -38.98
C ALA A 475 21.81 -9.42 -37.54
N LEU A 476 23.08 -9.49 -37.14
CA LEU A 476 23.50 -8.86 -35.89
C LEU A 476 23.26 -7.34 -36.02
N PRO A 477 22.80 -6.64 -34.95
CA PRO A 477 22.45 -5.21 -35.04
C PRO A 477 23.62 -4.37 -35.58
N PRO A 478 23.37 -3.13 -36.09
CA PRO A 478 24.27 -2.39 -36.98
C PRO A 478 25.54 -1.91 -36.27
N THR A 479 26.40 -2.86 -35.94
CA THR A 479 27.83 -2.73 -36.11
C THR A 479 28.10 -3.49 -37.38
N PRO A 480 28.80 -2.84 -38.30
CA PRO A 480 30.23 -3.00 -38.15
C PRO A 480 31.02 -1.74 -38.52
N LYS A 481 32.18 -1.61 -37.88
CA LYS A 481 33.27 -0.88 -38.49
C LYS A 481 33.57 -1.59 -39.82
N PRO A 482 33.43 -0.94 -40.99
CA PRO A 482 33.61 -1.57 -42.29
C PRO A 482 35.07 -2.04 -42.46
N LEU A 483 35.35 -2.85 -43.48
CA LEU A 483 36.70 -3.33 -43.79
C LEU A 483 37.27 -4.33 -42.77
N LEU A 484 36.52 -5.38 -42.45
CA LEU A 484 37.01 -6.49 -41.62
C LEU A 484 38.05 -7.31 -42.39
N LYS A 485 39.12 -7.76 -41.72
CA LYS A 485 40.15 -8.61 -42.34
C LYS A 485 39.65 -10.07 -42.44
N PRO A 486 39.75 -10.72 -43.62
CA PRO A 486 39.47 -12.15 -43.73
C PRO A 486 40.32 -13.01 -42.79
N SER A 487 39.74 -14.12 -42.37
CA SER A 487 40.28 -15.12 -41.43
C SER A 487 40.47 -14.65 -39.98
N THR A 488 40.05 -13.43 -39.64
CA THR A 488 40.20 -12.86 -38.28
C THR A 488 38.89 -12.82 -37.49
N VAL A 489 37.75 -13.08 -38.13
CA VAL A 489 36.44 -12.95 -37.49
C VAL A 489 36.15 -14.20 -36.67
N ARG A 490 35.85 -14.01 -35.39
CA ARG A 490 35.47 -15.06 -34.45
C ARG A 490 34.22 -14.66 -33.70
N LEU A 491 33.23 -15.53 -33.74
CA LEU A 491 32.00 -15.46 -32.95
C LEU A 491 32.09 -16.47 -31.81
N THR A 492 31.81 -16.03 -30.60
CA THR A 492 31.74 -16.90 -29.43
C THR A 492 30.44 -16.65 -28.68
N TRP A 493 29.74 -17.71 -28.29
CA TRP A 493 28.52 -17.60 -27.50
C TRP A 493 28.34 -18.81 -26.59
N ASN A 494 27.37 -18.72 -25.69
CA ASN A 494 27.01 -19.80 -24.81
C ASN A 494 25.48 -19.92 -24.74
N ASP A 495 24.97 -21.07 -25.18
CA ASP A 495 23.54 -21.43 -25.19
C ASP A 495 23.24 -22.67 -24.32
N GLY A 496 24.14 -22.99 -23.38
CA GLY A 496 24.13 -24.22 -22.56
C GLY A 496 25.42 -25.03 -22.75
N ALA A 497 26.17 -24.75 -23.81
CA ALA A 497 27.54 -25.19 -24.03
C ALA A 497 28.37 -24.06 -24.65
N THR A 498 29.69 -24.10 -24.51
CA THR A 498 30.58 -23.17 -25.20
C THR A 498 30.51 -23.42 -26.71
N ARG A 499 30.11 -22.39 -27.47
CA ARG A 499 29.98 -22.44 -28.93
C ARG A 499 30.91 -21.43 -29.60
N ASN A 500 31.39 -21.78 -30.79
CA ASN A 500 32.19 -20.88 -31.60
C ASN A 500 31.91 -21.02 -33.11
N ALA A 501 32.10 -19.92 -33.83
CA ALA A 501 32.18 -19.91 -35.28
C ALA A 501 33.28 -18.97 -35.75
N SER A 502 33.90 -19.33 -36.86
CA SER A 502 35.00 -18.58 -37.48
C SER A 502 34.71 -18.35 -38.94
N ASP A 503 35.27 -17.29 -39.50
CA ASP A 503 35.11 -17.03 -40.91
C ASP A 503 36.05 -17.88 -41.77
N ASN A 504 35.53 -18.34 -42.89
CA ASN A 504 36.23 -19.08 -43.92
C ASN A 504 35.69 -18.64 -45.29
N HIS A 505 36.46 -17.81 -46.01
CA HIS A 505 36.12 -17.34 -47.35
C HIS A 505 34.69 -16.78 -47.50
N SER A 506 34.33 -15.80 -46.66
CA SER A 506 33.00 -15.15 -46.62
C SER A 506 31.87 -16.02 -46.09
N PHE A 507 32.16 -17.25 -45.63
CA PHE A 507 31.22 -18.09 -44.90
C PHE A 507 31.60 -18.17 -43.42
N LEU A 508 30.60 -18.34 -42.56
CA LEU A 508 30.81 -18.72 -41.17
C LEU A 508 30.82 -20.24 -41.06
N ASN A 509 31.82 -20.78 -40.36
CA ASN A 509 32.01 -22.20 -40.13
C ASN A 509 32.21 -22.48 -38.64
N GLY A 510 31.63 -23.58 -38.14
CA GLY A 510 31.61 -23.96 -36.73
C GLY A 510 30.19 -24.27 -36.26
N ASP A 511 29.87 -23.88 -35.03
CA ASP A 511 28.57 -24.11 -34.41
C ASP A 511 27.43 -23.28 -35.05
N CYS A 512 27.74 -22.27 -35.86
CA CYS A 512 26.77 -21.55 -36.69
C CYS A 512 27.29 -21.41 -38.13
N GLY A 513 26.35 -21.30 -39.08
CA GLY A 513 26.66 -21.08 -40.49
C GLY A 513 26.38 -19.64 -40.89
N GLY A 514 26.28 -19.38 -42.19
CA GLY A 514 25.90 -18.08 -42.74
C GLY A 514 27.02 -17.45 -43.55
N TYR A 515 26.87 -16.17 -43.88
CA TYR A 515 27.86 -15.43 -44.66
C TYR A 515 28.22 -14.10 -44.02
N LEU A 516 29.36 -13.59 -44.49
CA LEU A 516 29.97 -12.35 -44.03
C LEU A 516 30.37 -11.50 -45.25
N LEU A 517 30.01 -10.23 -45.21
CA LEU A 517 30.43 -9.23 -46.19
C LEU A 517 31.53 -8.36 -45.57
N TYR A 518 32.80 -8.76 -45.71
CA TYR A 518 33.95 -8.10 -45.06
C TYR A 518 34.04 -6.58 -45.28
N ALA A 519 33.82 -6.10 -46.51
CA ALA A 519 33.90 -4.68 -46.85
C ALA A 519 32.80 -3.84 -46.18
N ALA A 520 31.56 -4.33 -46.21
CA ALA A 520 30.43 -3.73 -45.51
C ALA A 520 30.46 -3.99 -43.99
N GLY A 521 31.23 -5.01 -43.60
CA GLY A 521 31.35 -5.65 -42.29
C GLY A 521 30.11 -6.47 -41.88
N GLU A 522 29.09 -6.62 -42.73
CA GLU A 522 27.82 -7.25 -42.36
C GLU A 522 27.99 -8.74 -42.05
N LEU A 523 27.53 -9.15 -40.86
CA LEU A 523 27.48 -10.54 -40.42
C LEU A 523 26.06 -11.06 -40.49
N ARG A 524 25.85 -12.13 -41.26
CA ARG A 524 24.53 -12.79 -41.41
C ARG A 524 24.61 -14.28 -41.05
N PRO A 525 24.81 -14.59 -39.75
CA PRO A 525 24.79 -15.96 -39.28
C PRO A 525 23.43 -16.65 -39.51
N THR A 526 23.49 -17.96 -39.70
CA THR A 526 22.34 -18.87 -39.72
C THR A 526 22.43 -19.83 -38.53
N ARG A 527 21.28 -20.12 -37.91
CA ARG A 527 21.17 -20.98 -36.70
C ARG A 527 21.86 -20.41 -35.45
N LEU A 528 21.98 -19.09 -35.35
CA LEU A 528 22.48 -18.42 -34.14
C LEU A 528 21.28 -17.91 -33.31
N SER A 529 21.04 -18.50 -32.14
CA SER A 529 19.90 -18.18 -31.26
C SER A 529 20.31 -17.70 -29.86
N ALA A 530 21.56 -17.28 -29.69
CA ALA A 530 22.09 -16.84 -28.40
C ALA A 530 21.65 -15.41 -28.03
N ALA A 531 21.40 -15.18 -26.74
CA ALA A 531 21.04 -13.86 -26.20
C ALA A 531 22.23 -12.87 -26.16
N SER A 532 23.46 -13.38 -26.17
CA SER A 532 24.69 -12.58 -26.24
C SER A 532 25.73 -13.32 -27.08
N VAL A 533 26.43 -12.59 -27.94
CA VAL A 533 27.44 -13.10 -28.87
C VAL A 533 28.65 -12.19 -28.79
N GLY A 534 29.80 -12.75 -28.42
CA GLY A 534 31.09 -12.08 -28.51
C GLY A 534 31.58 -12.06 -29.96
N LEU A 535 32.05 -10.90 -30.41
CA LEU A 535 32.65 -10.71 -31.72
C LEU A 535 34.09 -10.21 -31.54
N ALA A 536 35.06 -10.97 -32.05
CA ALA A 536 36.44 -10.53 -32.21
C ALA A 536 36.79 -10.50 -33.70
N ALA A 537 37.36 -9.39 -34.17
CA ALA A 537 37.79 -9.22 -35.55
C ALA A 537 38.90 -8.17 -35.65
N GLU A 538 39.79 -8.33 -36.63
CA GLU A 538 40.72 -7.27 -37.03
C GLU A 538 40.13 -6.42 -38.16
N GLN A 539 40.52 -5.16 -38.23
CA GLN A 539 40.04 -4.21 -39.23
C GLN A 539 41.20 -3.64 -40.04
N TYR A 540 40.96 -3.32 -41.31
CA TYR A 540 41.80 -2.38 -42.04
C TYR A 540 41.53 -0.95 -41.57
N ILE A 541 42.60 -0.23 -41.21
CA ILE A 541 42.52 1.15 -40.70
C ILE A 541 42.78 2.21 -41.78
N ALA A 542 43.22 1.79 -42.96
CA ALA A 542 43.48 2.68 -44.09
C ALA A 542 42.15 3.17 -44.70
N ALA A 543 42.13 4.43 -45.16
CA ALA A 543 40.95 4.99 -45.82
C ALA A 543 40.66 4.24 -47.14
N PRO A 544 39.39 3.92 -47.45
CA PRO A 544 39.04 3.23 -48.69
C PRO A 544 39.24 4.14 -49.90
N GLU A 545 39.94 3.66 -50.92
CA GLU A 545 40.07 4.33 -52.20
C GLU A 545 38.80 4.09 -53.04
N ARG A 546 38.21 5.15 -53.59
CA ARG A 546 37.05 5.07 -54.50
C ARG A 546 37.48 5.45 -55.90
N LYS A 547 37.24 4.56 -56.86
CA LYS A 547 37.59 4.78 -58.26
C LYS A 547 36.45 4.35 -59.17
N THR A 548 36.09 5.21 -60.11
CA THR A 548 35.21 4.84 -61.22
C THR A 548 36.06 4.22 -62.31
N VAL A 549 35.77 2.98 -62.69
CA VAL A 549 36.52 2.24 -63.72
C VAL A 549 35.57 1.99 -64.90
N PRO A 550 35.98 2.25 -66.15
CA PRO A 550 35.19 1.87 -67.32
C PRO A 550 35.08 0.36 -67.39
N VAL A 551 33.88 -0.13 -67.68
CA VAL A 551 33.61 -1.57 -67.90
C VAL A 551 33.49 -1.79 -69.41
N THR A 552 34.18 -2.80 -69.93
CA THR A 552 33.98 -3.25 -71.31
C THR A 552 32.78 -4.19 -71.34
N ASP A 553 31.80 -3.88 -72.20
CA ASP A 553 30.58 -4.68 -72.33
C ASP A 553 30.83 -5.98 -73.12
N GLY A 554 30.32 -7.10 -72.62
CA GLY A 554 30.56 -8.45 -73.12
C GLY A 554 30.01 -9.53 -72.17
N GLU A 555 30.17 -10.81 -72.51
CA GLU A 555 29.68 -11.94 -71.69
C GLU A 555 30.36 -12.02 -70.31
N VAL A 556 31.53 -11.38 -70.15
CA VAL A 556 32.26 -11.23 -68.88
C VAL A 556 32.62 -9.76 -68.66
N MET A 557 32.13 -9.17 -67.56
CA MET A 557 32.55 -7.84 -67.13
C MET A 557 33.98 -7.90 -66.58
N THR A 558 34.91 -7.26 -67.27
CA THR A 558 36.31 -7.13 -66.83
C THR A 558 36.62 -5.68 -66.50
N PHE A 559 37.20 -5.42 -65.32
CA PHE A 559 37.65 -4.09 -64.89
C PHE A 559 39.03 -4.18 -64.26
N THR A 560 39.89 -3.19 -64.51
CA THR A 560 41.25 -3.13 -63.98
C THR A 560 41.37 -2.02 -62.93
N VAL A 561 41.61 -2.40 -61.68
CA VAL A 561 41.66 -1.45 -60.55
C VAL A 561 43.00 -0.68 -60.51
N GLY A 562 44.09 -1.30 -61.01
CA GLY A 562 45.41 -0.67 -61.18
C GLY A 562 46.31 -0.70 -59.94
N SER A 563 45.82 -1.25 -58.82
CA SER A 563 46.54 -1.46 -57.58
C SER A 563 46.17 -2.83 -56.97
N GLN A 564 47.02 -3.36 -56.10
CA GLN A 564 46.73 -4.62 -55.41
C GLN A 564 45.63 -4.41 -54.37
N ILE A 565 44.54 -5.16 -54.50
CA ILE A 565 43.38 -5.09 -53.60
C ILE A 565 43.63 -5.98 -52.39
N GLN A 566 43.37 -5.46 -51.19
CA GLN A 566 43.44 -6.26 -49.97
C GLN A 566 42.28 -7.26 -49.91
N ALA A 567 42.53 -8.47 -49.44
CA ALA A 567 41.52 -9.52 -49.39
C ALA A 567 40.25 -9.06 -48.63
N GLY A 568 39.06 -9.35 -49.19
CA GLY A 568 37.78 -8.99 -48.57
C GLY A 568 37.43 -7.49 -48.56
N SER A 569 38.31 -6.60 -49.05
CA SER A 569 38.08 -5.14 -49.03
C SER A 569 37.32 -4.59 -50.25
N LEU A 570 37.16 -5.39 -51.30
CA LEU A 570 36.48 -4.96 -52.53
C LEU A 570 34.97 -4.82 -52.30
N SER A 571 34.44 -3.64 -52.61
CA SER A 571 33.00 -3.40 -52.73
C SER A 571 32.71 -2.77 -54.09
N LEU A 572 31.78 -3.37 -54.83
CA LEU A 572 31.36 -2.89 -56.14
C LEU A 572 29.97 -2.29 -56.00
N TYR A 573 29.81 -1.07 -56.50
CA TYR A 573 28.51 -0.42 -56.61
C TYR A 573 28.12 -0.34 -58.08
N PHE A 574 27.04 -1.03 -58.43
CA PHE A 574 26.44 -0.96 -59.75
C PHE A 574 25.18 -0.10 -59.67
N PRO A 575 25.16 1.09 -60.28
CA PRO A 575 23.92 1.83 -60.46
C PRO A 575 23.09 1.10 -61.53
N PHE A 576 22.18 0.23 -61.12
CA PHE A 576 21.20 -0.34 -62.05
C PHE A 576 20.11 0.72 -62.31
N GLY A 577 20.07 1.26 -63.52
CA GLY A 577 18.86 1.91 -64.04
C GLY A 577 17.94 0.83 -64.60
N LEU A 578 16.69 0.78 -64.16
CA LEU A 578 15.67 0.00 -64.87
C LEU A 578 15.56 0.59 -66.28
N GLN A 579 15.97 -0.20 -67.27
CA GLN A 579 15.68 0.13 -68.67
C GLN A 579 14.20 -0.22 -68.89
N ASP A 580 13.32 0.79 -68.83
CA ASP A 580 11.90 0.61 -69.15
C ASP A 580 11.78 0.08 -70.59
N ILE A 581 11.31 -1.16 -70.73
CA ILE A 581 11.12 -1.85 -72.03
C ILE A 581 9.87 -1.33 -72.78
N TYR A 582 9.20 -0.27 -72.31
CA TYR A 582 8.08 0.35 -73.04
C TYR A 582 8.33 1.84 -73.31
N HIS A 583 8.78 2.12 -74.53
CA HIS A 583 8.59 3.34 -75.34
C HIS A 583 8.65 4.75 -74.68
N THR A 584 9.68 5.49 -75.11
CA THR A 584 9.74 6.93 -75.44
C THR A 584 9.62 8.01 -74.34
N ARG A 585 10.76 8.69 -74.15
CA ARG A 585 10.98 10.04 -73.59
C ARG A 585 10.46 10.29 -72.17
N SER A 586 11.28 9.93 -71.19
CA SER A 586 11.30 10.61 -69.90
C SER A 586 12.56 11.49 -69.82
N GLN A 587 12.37 12.81 -69.92
CA GLN A 587 13.37 13.79 -69.51
C GLN A 587 13.46 13.76 -67.98
N ALA A 588 14.58 13.27 -67.46
CA ALA A 588 14.95 13.51 -66.07
C ALA A 588 15.29 14.99 -65.86
N LYS A 589 14.76 15.61 -64.80
CA LYS A 589 15.24 16.85 -64.19
C LYS A 589 14.85 16.87 -62.69
N PRO A 590 15.57 17.59 -61.82
CA PRO A 590 17.00 17.48 -61.53
C PRO A 590 17.27 17.40 -60.00
N VAL A 591 18.39 16.84 -59.56
CA VAL A 591 18.84 16.97 -58.15
C VAL A 591 19.95 18.01 -58.08
N VAL A 592 19.75 18.96 -57.17
CA VAL A 592 20.47 20.21 -56.96
C VAL A 592 21.89 19.97 -56.42
N HIS A 593 22.87 20.64 -57.03
CA HIS A 593 24.24 20.79 -56.55
C HIS A 593 24.33 21.83 -55.42
N GLN A 594 25.04 21.52 -54.33
CA GLN A 594 25.67 22.53 -53.47
C GLN A 594 27.18 22.31 -53.45
N ALA A 595 27.92 23.33 -53.89
CA ALA A 595 29.36 23.48 -53.70
C ALA A 595 29.62 24.79 -52.93
N PRO A 596 30.57 24.85 -51.98
CA PRO A 596 30.92 26.10 -51.33
C PRO A 596 32.17 26.79 -51.94
N ALA A 597 32.20 28.12 -51.79
CA ALA A 597 33.33 29.08 -51.82
C ALA A 597 33.69 29.84 -53.14
N ALA A 598 32.97 30.97 -53.36
CA ALA A 598 33.39 32.41 -53.45
C ALA A 598 34.54 32.89 -54.42
N PRO A 599 34.73 34.21 -54.73
CA PRO A 599 34.05 35.44 -54.25
C PRO A 599 33.77 36.60 -55.29
N LYS A 600 33.15 37.70 -54.77
CA LYS A 600 33.01 39.11 -55.26
C LYS A 600 31.88 39.36 -56.30
N ARG A 601 31.09 40.45 -56.28
CA ARG A 601 31.23 41.84 -55.76
C ARG A 601 29.83 42.55 -55.70
N ASN A 602 29.69 43.53 -54.80
CA ASN A 602 28.57 44.46 -54.47
C ASN A 602 27.89 45.17 -55.69
N TYR A 603 26.71 45.83 -55.70
CA TYR A 603 25.81 46.64 -54.82
C TYR A 603 24.44 46.80 -55.61
N PRO A 604 23.43 47.65 -55.27
CA PRO A 604 22.71 47.99 -54.03
C PRO A 604 21.15 47.90 -54.14
N LEU A 605 20.50 48.23 -53.01
CA LEU A 605 19.08 48.51 -52.67
C LEU A 605 18.07 48.93 -53.77
N ALA A 606 16.82 48.45 -53.63
CA ALA A 606 15.60 49.28 -53.76
C ALA A 606 14.40 48.61 -53.06
N THR A 607 13.75 49.39 -52.20
CA THR A 607 12.45 49.20 -51.53
C THR A 607 11.28 49.33 -52.50
N SER A 608 10.14 48.70 -52.19
CA SER A 608 8.81 49.34 -51.98
C SER A 608 7.65 48.42 -52.36
N GLY A 609 6.63 48.36 -51.48
CA GLY A 609 5.35 47.68 -51.70
C GLY A 609 4.83 47.11 -50.39
#